data_AF-A0A8H7ZKE7-F1
#
_entry.id   AF-A0A8H7ZKE7-F1
#
_cell.length_a   1.000
_cell.length_b   1.000
_cell.length_c   1.000
_cell.angle_alpha   90.00
_cell.angle_beta   90.00
_cell.angle_gamma   90.00
#
_symmetry.space_group_name_H-M   'P 1'
#
loop_
_entity.id
_entity.type
_entity.pdbx_description
1 polymer ?
#
loop_
_entity_poly.entity_id
_entity_poly.type
_entity_poly.pdbx_seq_one_letter_code
_entity_poly.pdbx_strand_id
1 'polypeptide(L)'
;MFRKFMYIVFALSSALATSGQFSRNKDVSADNSFDYYNHKNTTSIYDNLPTVYGVNLGGWLVLEPWITPSLFEKVEKMCGEIPVDEYHLCSTLQIKAKPILSYHWDTFYTEDDIAKIANMGLDLIRIPVGYWAFGLLPDDPYIQGQERYLDLALEWAKKHNLKVQIGLHGLPGSQNGFDNSGLRTDTPQWLSTVENLNLTYKVVDYVLNKYGNMSTVHSIQVVNEPMGWVLNKTKLFDFYRYAIASFEEKHLQAKLVLHDAFYSMESWTNFKGDFILDHHLYECFTDWQIKYTFTEHLENVKRQAKRLRNTGHPSIVGEMSGALDDCTRFLNGVGRGSRWEGTYLSDHKGCCDGKDDRNNITNKDDIKMFLKQQFYEYEENGLGWIFWCWKTEQSIVWDMQRLADNDMLPVPLKKPTSRNKTEVELPWISVITENVEFESEFRNNFTVMEVKSSASRLSRKLLLWFAILQRIWR
;
A
#
# COMPACT_ATOMS: atom_id res chain seq x y z
N MET A 1 29.99 1.20 -18.10
CA MET A 1 30.40 2.34 -17.25
C MET A 1 29.26 3.30 -16.92
N PHE A 2 28.16 3.32 -17.68
CA PHE A 2 26.91 4.04 -17.37
C PHE A 2 26.06 3.44 -16.22
N ARG A 3 26.27 2.16 -15.86
CA ARG A 3 25.56 1.52 -14.73
C ARG A 3 25.92 2.08 -13.35
N LYS A 4 27.04 2.79 -13.16
CA LYS A 4 27.46 3.31 -11.84
C LYS A 4 26.94 4.71 -11.50
N PHE A 5 26.41 5.46 -12.47
CA PHE A 5 26.02 6.87 -12.25
C PHE A 5 24.62 7.05 -11.64
N MET A 6 23.70 6.07 -11.78
CA MET A 6 22.40 6.10 -11.10
C MET A 6 22.48 5.78 -9.60
N TYR A 7 23.49 5.05 -9.15
CA TYR A 7 23.63 4.62 -7.75
C TYR A 7 24.08 5.74 -6.81
N ILE A 8 24.62 6.84 -7.34
CA ILE A 8 25.02 8.01 -6.54
C ILE A 8 23.79 8.90 -6.22
N VAL A 9 22.75 8.89 -7.06
CA VAL A 9 21.54 9.69 -6.83
C VAL A 9 20.68 9.13 -5.69
N PHE A 10 20.69 7.81 -5.48
CA PHE A 10 19.99 7.16 -4.36
C PHE A 10 20.62 7.42 -2.98
N ALA A 11 21.91 7.80 -2.92
CA ALA A 11 22.63 8.01 -1.65
C ALA A 11 22.82 9.50 -1.28
N LEU A 12 22.58 10.43 -2.20
CA LEU A 12 22.81 11.88 -1.98
C LEU A 12 21.52 12.70 -1.80
N SER A 13 20.35 12.17 -2.13
CA SER A 13 19.07 12.85 -1.91
C SER A 13 18.62 12.88 -0.44
N SER A 14 19.27 12.12 0.44
CA SER A 14 19.00 12.07 1.88
C SER A 14 19.98 12.90 2.74
N ALA A 15 20.94 13.61 2.14
CA ALA A 15 21.98 14.35 2.88
C ALA A 15 22.04 15.87 2.63
N LEU A 16 21.15 16.45 1.82
CA LEU A 16 21.12 17.89 1.53
C LEU A 16 19.72 18.47 1.76
N ALA A 17 19.27 18.45 3.01
CA ALA A 17 18.13 19.24 3.48
C ALA A 17 18.50 20.01 4.76
N THR A 18 19.67 20.66 4.78
CA THR A 18 19.98 21.69 5.79
C THR A 18 20.92 22.75 5.22
N SER A 19 20.50 24.00 5.39
CA SER A 19 21.20 25.28 5.16
C SER A 19 21.38 25.75 3.71
N GLY A 20 20.72 26.87 3.40
CA GLY A 20 20.82 27.55 2.12
C GLY A 20 19.93 28.79 2.05
N GLN A 21 20.23 29.81 2.84
CA GLN A 21 19.72 31.17 2.66
C GLN A 21 20.21 31.70 1.30
N PHE A 22 19.32 32.13 0.40
CA PHE A 22 19.70 33.02 -0.70
C PHE A 22 18.63 34.07 -1.02
N SER A 23 18.99 35.30 -0.67
CA SER A 23 18.80 36.58 -1.36
C SER A 23 17.68 36.75 -2.40
N ARG A 24 16.79 37.71 -2.11
CA ARG A 24 15.91 38.38 -3.08
C ARG A 24 16.72 39.07 -4.18
N ASN A 25 16.24 39.01 -5.42
CA ASN A 25 16.24 40.17 -6.32
C ASN A 25 15.10 40.06 -7.36
N LYS A 26 14.42 41.21 -7.47
CA LYS A 26 13.47 41.72 -8.48
C LYS A 26 13.92 41.49 -9.92
N ASP A 27 13.14 41.53 -10.99
CA ASP A 27 11.73 41.72 -11.38
C ASP A 27 11.74 41.30 -12.87
N VAL A 28 10.66 40.75 -13.43
CA VAL A 28 10.02 41.20 -14.69
C VAL A 28 8.65 40.52 -14.79
N SER A 29 7.64 41.37 -14.90
CA SER A 29 6.20 41.13 -15.04
C SER A 29 5.79 40.28 -16.24
N ALA A 30 4.91 39.32 -16.00
CA ALA A 30 3.91 38.88 -16.97
C ALA A 30 2.57 38.70 -16.24
N ASP A 31 1.59 39.44 -16.73
CA ASP A 31 0.22 39.59 -16.24
C ASP A 31 -0.50 38.24 -16.18
N ASN A 32 -0.95 37.85 -14.99
CA ASN A 32 -1.80 36.68 -14.76
C ASN A 32 -2.87 37.09 -13.73
N SER A 33 -3.96 37.68 -14.21
CA SER A 33 -5.21 37.77 -13.46
C SER A 33 -5.85 36.39 -13.37
N PHE A 34 -5.31 35.54 -12.48
CA PHE A 34 -6.07 34.39 -11.97
C PHE A 34 -6.93 34.93 -10.82
N ASP A 35 -8.22 35.10 -11.10
CA ASP A 35 -9.21 35.43 -10.09
C ASP A 35 -9.14 34.39 -8.96
N TYR A 36 -8.87 34.91 -7.77
CA TYR A 36 -8.67 34.16 -6.53
C TYR A 36 -10.04 33.65 -6.04
N TYR A 37 -10.51 32.54 -6.58
CA TYR A 37 -11.68 31.85 -6.03
C TYR A 37 -11.32 31.22 -4.67
N ASN A 38 -11.78 31.90 -3.62
CA ASN A 38 -11.53 31.59 -2.23
C ASN A 38 -12.47 30.44 -1.77
N HIS A 39 -12.10 29.18 -2.01
CA HIS A 39 -12.92 28.00 -1.67
C HIS A 39 -12.91 27.59 -0.18
N LYS A 40 -12.66 28.52 0.75
CA LYS A 40 -12.68 28.20 2.20
C LYS A 40 -14.07 28.09 2.83
N ASN A 41 -15.16 28.20 2.07
CA ASN A 41 -16.52 28.30 2.62
C ASN A 41 -17.57 27.36 2.01
N THR A 42 -17.17 26.30 1.31
CA THR A 42 -18.11 25.25 0.88
C THR A 42 -17.70 23.93 1.49
N THR A 43 -18.55 23.36 2.34
CA THR A 43 -18.43 21.99 2.83
C THR A 43 -18.34 21.05 1.63
N SER A 44 -17.24 20.30 1.53
CA SER A 44 -17.07 19.32 0.46
C SER A 44 -18.10 18.21 0.65
N ILE A 45 -18.62 17.63 -0.44
CA ILE A 45 -19.52 16.47 -0.38
C ILE A 45 -18.88 15.25 0.31
N TYR A 46 -17.56 15.29 0.49
CA TYR A 46 -16.76 14.24 1.09
C TYR A 46 -16.48 14.43 2.59
N ASP A 47 -16.81 15.59 3.18
CA ASP A 47 -16.43 15.94 4.56
C ASP A 47 -17.09 15.07 5.65
N ASN A 48 -18.13 14.31 5.32
CA ASN A 48 -18.88 13.46 6.27
C ASN A 48 -19.09 12.03 5.75
N LEU A 49 -18.15 11.49 4.98
CA LEU A 49 -18.26 10.11 4.53
C LEU A 49 -18.17 9.14 5.72
N PRO A 50 -19.01 8.08 5.75
CA PRO A 50 -18.85 7.00 6.70
C PRO A 50 -17.49 6.32 6.55
N THR A 51 -16.95 5.80 7.66
CA THR A 51 -15.75 4.96 7.63
C THR A 51 -15.97 3.74 6.74
N VAL A 52 -15.01 3.49 5.86
CA VAL A 52 -14.99 2.37 4.93
C VAL A 52 -14.16 1.23 5.52
N TYR A 53 -14.74 0.04 5.53
CA TYR A 53 -14.04 -1.20 5.85
C TYR A 53 -14.21 -2.12 4.65
N GLY A 54 -13.13 -2.34 3.91
CA GLY A 54 -13.22 -3.03 2.64
C GLY A 54 -12.11 -4.03 2.38
N VAL A 55 -12.22 -4.69 1.23
CA VAL A 55 -11.21 -5.62 0.74
C VAL A 55 -11.06 -5.51 -0.77
N ASN A 56 -9.86 -5.75 -1.27
CA ASN A 56 -9.54 -5.77 -2.68
C ASN A 56 -9.82 -7.14 -3.30
N LEU A 57 -10.45 -7.16 -4.48
CA LEU A 57 -10.58 -8.35 -5.33
C LEU A 57 -9.37 -8.45 -6.29
N GLY A 58 -8.16 -8.40 -5.72
CA GLY A 58 -6.89 -8.47 -6.45
C GLY A 58 -6.69 -9.80 -7.18
N GLY A 59 -5.90 -9.79 -8.25
CA GLY A 59 -5.62 -10.96 -9.08
C GLY A 59 -6.77 -11.46 -9.97
N TRP A 60 -7.92 -10.76 -10.02
CA TRP A 60 -9.09 -11.19 -10.79
C TRP A 60 -9.11 -10.67 -12.23
N LEU A 61 -9.40 -9.37 -12.40
CA LEU A 61 -9.51 -8.72 -13.72
C LEU A 61 -8.18 -8.10 -14.19
N VAL A 62 -7.18 -8.12 -13.31
CA VAL A 62 -5.77 -7.90 -13.60
C VAL A 62 -4.99 -9.01 -12.90
N LEU A 63 -4.18 -9.75 -13.65
CA LEU A 63 -3.42 -10.86 -13.13
C LEU A 63 -2.14 -10.41 -12.44
N GLU A 64 -1.87 -11.00 -11.28
CA GLU A 64 -0.62 -10.82 -10.54
C GLU A 64 0.01 -12.18 -10.26
N PRO A 65 1.27 -12.41 -10.68
CA PRO A 65 1.91 -13.72 -10.56
C PRO A 65 1.97 -14.27 -9.14
N TRP A 66 2.05 -13.39 -8.14
CA TRP A 66 2.14 -13.78 -6.73
C TRP A 66 0.78 -14.12 -6.11
N ILE A 67 -0.32 -13.59 -6.65
CA ILE A 67 -1.69 -13.91 -6.21
C ILE A 67 -2.12 -15.25 -6.81
N THR A 68 -1.90 -15.45 -8.11
CA THR A 68 -2.29 -16.67 -8.86
C THR A 68 -1.10 -17.35 -9.56
N PRO A 69 -0.08 -17.81 -8.82
CA PRO A 69 1.13 -18.41 -9.40
C PRO A 69 0.84 -19.62 -10.28
N SER A 70 -0.18 -20.43 -9.96
CA SER A 70 -0.50 -21.64 -10.74
C SER A 70 -0.84 -21.34 -12.20
N LEU A 71 -1.44 -20.18 -12.45
CA LEU A 71 -1.81 -19.74 -13.80
C LEU A 71 -0.55 -19.43 -14.62
N PHE A 72 0.45 -18.77 -14.04
CA PHE A 72 1.72 -18.44 -14.70
C PHE A 72 2.59 -19.68 -14.90
N GLU A 73 2.67 -20.56 -13.89
CA GLU A 73 3.37 -21.85 -13.99
C GLU A 73 2.74 -22.78 -15.04
N LYS A 74 1.42 -22.73 -15.21
CA LYS A 74 0.74 -23.47 -16.27
C LYS A 74 1.19 -23.01 -17.65
N VAL A 75 1.34 -21.69 -17.84
CA VAL A 75 1.87 -21.14 -19.09
C VAL A 75 3.32 -21.55 -19.28
N GLU A 76 4.16 -21.48 -18.25
CA GLU A 76 5.54 -21.97 -18.29
C GLU A 76 5.61 -23.43 -18.75
N LYS A 77 4.79 -24.32 -18.17
CA LYS A 77 4.71 -25.73 -18.58
C LYS A 77 4.26 -25.91 -20.02
N MET A 78 3.40 -25.04 -20.53
CA MET A 78 2.86 -25.10 -21.89
C MET A 78 3.80 -24.51 -22.95
N CYS A 79 4.57 -23.48 -22.59
CA CYS A 79 5.28 -22.61 -23.53
C CYS A 79 6.80 -22.54 -23.29
N GLY A 80 7.30 -23.08 -22.18
CA GLY A 80 8.73 -23.14 -21.83
C GLY A 80 9.30 -21.89 -21.16
N GLU A 81 8.50 -20.84 -20.98
CA GLU A 81 8.88 -19.59 -20.32
C GLU A 81 7.76 -19.09 -19.43
N ILE A 82 8.10 -18.69 -18.20
CA ILE A 82 7.14 -18.08 -17.28
C ILE A 82 6.93 -16.60 -17.65
N PRO A 83 5.71 -16.18 -18.03
CA PRO A 83 5.44 -14.78 -18.28
C PRO A 83 5.58 -13.97 -16.99
N VAL A 84 5.93 -12.69 -17.12
CA VAL A 84 6.24 -11.84 -15.96
C VAL A 84 5.10 -10.93 -15.52
N ASP A 85 4.06 -10.84 -16.33
CA ASP A 85 2.85 -10.01 -16.17
C ASP A 85 1.74 -10.51 -17.14
N GLU A 86 0.57 -9.87 -17.11
CA GLU A 86 -0.56 -10.22 -17.99
C GLU A 86 -0.29 -9.93 -19.48
N TYR A 87 0.45 -8.87 -19.80
CA TYR A 87 0.82 -8.53 -21.18
C TYR A 87 1.61 -9.66 -21.84
N HIS A 88 2.68 -10.10 -21.20
CA HIS A 88 3.53 -11.18 -21.69
C HIS A 88 2.79 -12.52 -21.64
N LEU A 89 1.91 -12.74 -20.67
CA LEU A 89 1.07 -13.93 -20.64
C LEU A 89 0.16 -14.02 -21.87
N CYS A 90 -0.53 -12.93 -22.18
CA CYS A 90 -1.40 -12.88 -23.35
C CYS A 90 -0.59 -12.97 -24.66
N SER A 91 0.58 -12.34 -24.72
CA SER A 91 1.48 -12.40 -25.88
C SER A 91 1.97 -13.84 -26.14
N THR A 92 2.39 -14.54 -25.09
CA THR A 92 2.88 -15.93 -25.15
C THR A 92 1.78 -16.91 -25.55
N LEU A 93 0.56 -16.73 -25.02
CA LEU A 93 -0.57 -17.62 -25.29
C LEU A 93 -1.33 -17.30 -26.58
N GLN A 94 -1.31 -16.04 -27.02
CA GLN A 94 -2.10 -15.52 -28.14
C GLN A 94 -3.57 -15.95 -28.01
N ILE A 95 -4.15 -16.56 -29.05
CA ILE A 95 -5.53 -17.03 -29.06
C ILE A 95 -5.86 -18.03 -27.93
N LYS A 96 -4.86 -18.73 -27.38
CA LYS A 96 -5.05 -19.68 -26.26
C LYS A 96 -5.29 -18.96 -24.92
N ALA A 97 -5.04 -17.65 -24.83
CA ALA A 97 -5.26 -16.87 -23.62
C ALA A 97 -6.75 -16.80 -23.27
N LYS A 98 -7.65 -16.63 -24.25
CA LYS A 98 -9.09 -16.46 -24.02
C LYS A 98 -9.72 -17.55 -23.15
N PRO A 99 -9.63 -18.85 -23.47
CA PRO A 99 -10.24 -19.88 -22.63
C PRO A 99 -9.61 -19.98 -21.24
N ILE A 100 -8.31 -19.70 -21.11
CA ILE A 100 -7.61 -19.73 -19.80
C ILE A 100 -8.09 -18.58 -18.92
N LEU A 101 -8.14 -17.37 -19.47
CA LEU A 101 -8.59 -16.17 -18.77
C LEU A 101 -10.08 -16.21 -18.46
N SER A 102 -10.93 -16.68 -19.38
CA SER A 102 -12.36 -16.86 -19.11
C SER A 102 -12.60 -17.85 -17.98
N TYR A 103 -11.89 -18.98 -17.95
CA TYR A 103 -11.98 -19.91 -16.82
C TYR A 103 -11.54 -19.26 -15.49
N HIS A 104 -10.46 -18.49 -15.51
CA HIS A 104 -10.00 -17.73 -14.34
C HIS A 104 -11.08 -16.74 -13.87
N TRP A 105 -11.62 -15.92 -14.77
CA TRP A 105 -12.65 -14.94 -14.40
C TRP A 105 -13.94 -15.59 -13.89
N ASP A 106 -14.34 -16.75 -14.44
CA ASP A 106 -15.53 -17.50 -14.03
C ASP A 106 -15.39 -18.14 -12.64
N THR A 107 -14.17 -18.44 -12.19
CA THR A 107 -13.95 -19.30 -11.01
C THR A 107 -13.16 -18.64 -9.90
N PHE A 108 -12.34 -17.64 -10.21
CA PHE A 108 -11.48 -17.02 -9.22
C PHE A 108 -12.27 -16.16 -8.25
N TYR A 109 -13.27 -15.39 -8.66
CA TYR A 109 -14.24 -14.78 -7.74
C TYR A 109 -15.67 -15.13 -8.17
N THR A 110 -16.50 -15.42 -7.18
CA THR A 110 -17.90 -15.82 -7.36
C THR A 110 -18.81 -15.04 -6.42
N GLU A 111 -20.13 -15.15 -6.60
CA GLU A 111 -21.10 -14.57 -5.68
C GLU A 111 -20.91 -15.03 -4.23
N ASP A 112 -20.48 -16.28 -4.02
CA ASP A 112 -20.21 -16.84 -2.69
C ASP A 112 -19.08 -16.09 -1.96
N ASP A 113 -18.07 -15.60 -2.69
CA ASP A 113 -17.04 -14.75 -2.12
C ASP A 113 -17.63 -13.43 -1.63
N ILE A 114 -18.49 -12.81 -2.45
CA ILE A 114 -19.16 -11.54 -2.11
C ILE A 114 -20.07 -11.71 -0.89
N ALA A 115 -20.78 -12.84 -0.78
CA ALA A 115 -21.58 -13.18 0.38
C ALA A 115 -20.72 -13.33 1.65
N LYS A 116 -19.57 -13.99 1.57
CA LYS A 116 -18.64 -14.14 2.70
C LYS A 116 -18.04 -12.81 3.15
N ILE A 117 -17.69 -11.94 2.20
CA ILE A 117 -17.21 -10.58 2.48
C ILE A 117 -18.27 -9.80 3.28
N ALA A 118 -19.52 -9.81 2.83
CA ALA A 118 -20.62 -9.15 3.53
C ALA A 118 -20.85 -9.76 4.93
N ASN A 119 -20.81 -11.08 5.06
CA ASN A 119 -20.98 -11.78 6.33
C ASN A 119 -19.85 -11.51 7.34
N MET A 120 -18.65 -11.14 6.87
CA MET A 120 -17.55 -10.68 7.72
C MET A 120 -17.78 -9.26 8.29
N GLY A 121 -18.82 -8.56 7.84
CA GLY A 121 -19.16 -7.21 8.29
C GLY A 121 -18.41 -6.09 7.58
N LEU A 122 -17.85 -6.38 6.40
CA LEU A 122 -17.25 -5.41 5.50
C LEU A 122 -18.33 -4.65 4.72
N ASP A 123 -18.01 -3.43 4.30
CA ASP A 123 -18.94 -2.48 3.68
C ASP A 123 -18.66 -2.28 2.18
N LEU A 124 -17.41 -2.54 1.74
CA LEU A 124 -16.95 -2.22 0.39
C LEU A 124 -16.02 -3.28 -0.20
N ILE A 125 -16.14 -3.51 -1.50
CA ILE A 125 -15.15 -4.22 -2.32
C ILE A 125 -14.47 -3.26 -3.30
N ARG A 126 -13.14 -3.28 -3.38
CA ARG A 126 -12.38 -2.57 -4.44
C ARG A 126 -12.04 -3.57 -5.55
N ILE A 127 -12.35 -3.22 -6.80
CA ILE A 127 -12.15 -4.07 -7.97
C ILE A 127 -11.12 -3.42 -8.89
N PRO A 128 -9.87 -3.91 -8.88
CA PRO A 128 -8.86 -3.60 -9.89
C PRO A 128 -9.32 -4.03 -11.29
N VAL A 129 -9.26 -3.13 -12.28
CA VAL A 129 -9.54 -3.44 -13.69
C VAL A 129 -8.56 -2.70 -14.60
N GLY A 130 -7.99 -3.41 -15.57
CA GLY A 130 -7.07 -2.83 -16.56
C GLY A 130 -7.80 -2.09 -17.68
N TYR A 131 -7.14 -1.10 -18.29
CA TYR A 131 -7.71 -0.36 -19.43
C TYR A 131 -8.14 -1.27 -20.59
N TRP A 132 -7.46 -2.41 -20.77
CA TRP A 132 -7.70 -3.38 -21.82
C TRP A 132 -9.09 -4.01 -21.75
N ALA A 133 -9.75 -3.95 -20.60
CA ALA A 133 -11.15 -4.34 -20.46
C ALA A 133 -12.09 -3.47 -21.33
N PHE A 134 -11.70 -2.23 -21.64
CA PHE A 134 -12.55 -1.22 -22.27
C PHE A 134 -12.04 -0.75 -23.64
N GLY A 135 -10.73 -0.83 -23.89
CA GLY A 135 -10.15 -0.50 -25.17
C GLY A 135 -8.70 -0.95 -25.31
N LEU A 136 -8.25 -1.18 -26.54
CA LEU A 136 -6.92 -1.69 -26.85
C LEU A 136 -6.16 -0.71 -27.73
N LEU A 137 -4.84 -0.67 -27.57
CA LEU A 137 -3.92 -0.16 -28.58
C LEU A 137 -3.79 -1.19 -29.73
N PRO A 138 -3.35 -0.76 -30.94
CA PRO A 138 -3.24 -1.66 -32.09
C PRO A 138 -2.38 -2.91 -31.85
N ASP A 139 -1.32 -2.79 -31.06
CA ASP A 139 -0.35 -3.87 -30.80
C ASP A 139 -0.53 -4.52 -29.41
N ASP A 140 -1.66 -4.26 -28.73
CA ASP A 140 -1.93 -4.88 -27.44
C ASP A 140 -2.22 -6.38 -27.58
N PRO A 141 -1.55 -7.26 -26.81
CA PRO A 141 -1.81 -8.68 -26.82
C PRO A 141 -2.99 -9.07 -25.93
N TYR A 142 -3.49 -8.15 -25.10
CA TYR A 142 -4.51 -8.43 -24.08
C TYR A 142 -5.80 -9.01 -24.68
N ILE A 143 -6.46 -9.84 -23.88
CA ILE A 143 -7.76 -10.40 -24.20
C ILE A 143 -8.85 -9.64 -23.44
N GLN A 144 -9.88 -9.20 -24.16
CA GLN A 144 -11.05 -8.56 -23.57
C GLN A 144 -12.09 -9.57 -23.07
N GLY A 145 -12.90 -9.18 -22.09
CA GLY A 145 -14.03 -9.93 -21.53
C GLY A 145 -14.34 -9.61 -20.07
N GLN A 146 -13.42 -8.95 -19.39
CA GLN A 146 -13.45 -8.55 -17.98
C GLN A 146 -14.68 -7.68 -17.65
N GLU A 147 -15.11 -6.81 -18.56
CA GLU A 147 -16.20 -5.86 -18.31
C GLU A 147 -17.50 -6.57 -17.87
N ARG A 148 -17.83 -7.71 -18.46
CA ARG A 148 -18.98 -8.52 -18.05
C ARG A 148 -18.88 -8.97 -16.59
N TYR A 149 -17.68 -9.32 -16.13
CA TYR A 149 -17.44 -9.76 -14.76
C TYR A 149 -17.46 -8.59 -13.77
N LEU A 150 -17.00 -7.42 -14.20
CA LEU A 150 -17.18 -6.18 -13.44
C LEU A 150 -18.68 -5.88 -13.25
N ASP A 151 -19.46 -5.91 -14.33
CA ASP A 151 -20.93 -5.71 -14.28
C ASP A 151 -21.60 -6.72 -13.33
N LEU A 152 -21.20 -8.00 -13.44
CA LEU A 152 -21.71 -9.08 -12.59
C LEU A 152 -21.34 -8.88 -11.10
N ALA A 153 -20.13 -8.42 -10.80
CA ALA A 153 -19.72 -8.10 -9.44
C ALA A 153 -20.53 -6.94 -8.82
N LEU A 154 -20.92 -5.95 -9.63
CA LEU A 154 -21.82 -4.88 -9.19
C LEU A 154 -23.21 -5.45 -8.81
N GLU A 155 -23.72 -6.43 -9.57
CA GLU A 155 -24.99 -7.09 -9.24
C GLU A 155 -24.89 -7.88 -7.92
N TRP A 156 -23.83 -8.66 -7.74
CA TRP A 156 -23.58 -9.39 -6.50
C TRP A 156 -23.43 -8.45 -5.30
N ALA A 157 -22.63 -7.38 -5.45
CA ALA A 157 -22.44 -6.39 -4.40
C ALA A 157 -23.77 -5.76 -3.98
N LYS A 158 -24.61 -5.37 -4.95
CA LYS A 158 -25.95 -4.83 -4.68
C LYS A 158 -26.81 -5.80 -3.88
N LYS A 159 -26.82 -7.09 -4.25
CA LYS A 159 -27.60 -8.13 -3.55
C LYS A 159 -27.15 -8.33 -2.12
N HIS A 160 -25.85 -8.23 -1.87
CA HIS A 160 -25.24 -8.41 -0.54
C HIS A 160 -25.03 -7.10 0.23
N ASN A 161 -25.63 -6.00 -0.23
CA ASN A 161 -25.54 -4.67 0.38
C ASN A 161 -24.10 -4.15 0.55
N LEU A 162 -23.20 -4.56 -0.35
CA LEU A 162 -21.85 -4.04 -0.44
C LEU A 162 -21.80 -2.88 -1.44
N LYS A 163 -20.90 -1.93 -1.18
CA LYS A 163 -20.51 -0.91 -2.14
C LYS A 163 -19.28 -1.32 -2.92
N VAL A 164 -19.09 -0.71 -4.08
CA VAL A 164 -17.95 -1.03 -4.97
C VAL A 164 -17.10 0.21 -5.22
N GLN A 165 -15.79 0.08 -5.06
CA GLN A 165 -14.82 0.98 -5.68
C GLN A 165 -14.31 0.34 -6.97
N ILE A 166 -14.45 1.02 -8.11
CA ILE A 166 -13.84 0.58 -9.38
C ILE A 166 -12.48 1.27 -9.51
N GLY A 167 -11.39 0.50 -9.65
CA GLY A 167 -10.05 1.07 -9.78
C GLY A 167 -9.42 0.76 -11.14
N LEU A 168 -9.15 1.80 -11.94
CA LEU A 168 -8.35 1.67 -13.15
C LEU A 168 -6.90 1.36 -12.78
N HIS A 169 -6.59 0.06 -12.79
CA HIS A 169 -5.42 -0.48 -12.12
C HIS A 169 -4.18 -0.59 -13.04
N GLY A 170 -4.41 -0.68 -14.34
CA GLY A 170 -3.38 -0.61 -15.37
C GLY A 170 -3.79 0.36 -16.46
N LEU A 171 -2.88 1.25 -16.86
CA LEU A 171 -3.06 2.20 -17.96
C LEU A 171 -2.10 1.90 -19.13
N PRO A 172 -2.43 2.34 -20.37
CA PRO A 172 -1.63 2.03 -21.55
C PRO A 172 -0.18 2.46 -21.39
N GLY A 173 0.76 1.57 -21.71
CA GLY A 173 2.21 1.80 -21.55
C GLY A 173 2.71 1.76 -20.11
N SER A 174 1.87 1.38 -19.14
CA SER A 174 2.11 1.35 -17.69
C SER A 174 2.36 2.72 -17.06
N GLN A 175 1.73 2.94 -15.92
CA GLN A 175 1.92 4.12 -15.07
C GLN A 175 3.03 3.95 -14.02
N ASN A 176 3.51 2.72 -13.79
CA ASN A 176 4.43 2.44 -12.69
C ASN A 176 5.54 1.42 -12.99
N GLY A 177 5.39 0.62 -14.05
CA GLY A 177 6.34 -0.42 -14.42
C GLY A 177 6.23 -1.71 -13.60
N PHE A 178 5.22 -1.81 -12.73
CA PHE A 178 4.93 -3.01 -11.95
C PHE A 178 4.12 -4.01 -12.78
N ASP A 179 4.23 -5.29 -12.43
CA ASP A 179 3.43 -6.35 -13.04
C ASP A 179 1.92 -6.16 -12.78
N ASN A 180 1.55 -5.61 -11.62
CA ASN A 180 0.16 -5.24 -11.27
C ASN A 180 -0.46 -4.22 -12.24
N SER A 181 0.31 -3.48 -13.02
CA SER A 181 -0.23 -2.58 -14.06
C SER A 181 -0.60 -3.30 -15.37
N GLY A 182 -0.34 -4.61 -15.45
CA GLY A 182 -0.46 -5.44 -16.64
C GLY A 182 0.81 -5.52 -17.47
N LEU A 183 1.71 -4.53 -17.37
CA LEU A 183 2.98 -4.48 -18.11
C LEU A 183 4.14 -4.05 -17.20
N ARG A 184 4.98 -5.02 -16.84
CA ARG A 184 6.22 -4.80 -16.09
C ARG A 184 7.29 -4.21 -17.02
N THR A 185 7.77 -3.02 -16.69
CA THR A 185 8.77 -2.31 -17.49
C THR A 185 9.60 -1.35 -16.64
N ASP A 186 10.88 -1.18 -16.96
CA ASP A 186 11.74 -0.20 -16.29
C ASP A 186 11.53 1.23 -16.84
N THR A 187 10.81 1.37 -17.96
CA THR A 187 10.56 2.66 -18.63
C THR A 187 9.07 2.85 -18.94
N PRO A 188 8.21 3.11 -17.93
CA PRO A 188 6.79 3.37 -18.13
C PRO A 188 6.55 4.50 -19.13
N GLN A 189 5.63 4.30 -20.09
CA GLN A 189 5.38 5.22 -21.20
C GLN A 189 4.00 5.90 -21.16
N TRP A 190 3.21 5.70 -20.11
CA TRP A 190 1.82 6.18 -20.05
C TRP A 190 1.63 7.66 -20.40
N LEU A 191 2.33 8.57 -19.72
CA LEU A 191 2.22 10.03 -19.95
C LEU A 191 3.15 10.56 -21.07
N SER A 192 4.02 9.70 -21.59
CA SER A 192 5.04 10.07 -22.57
C SER A 192 4.56 9.96 -24.01
N THR A 193 3.53 9.13 -24.25
CA THR A 193 3.02 8.80 -25.58
C THR A 193 1.59 9.32 -25.76
N VAL A 194 1.32 9.97 -26.89
CA VAL A 194 0.02 10.61 -27.17
C VAL A 194 -1.10 9.57 -27.29
N GLU A 195 -0.80 8.44 -27.92
CA GLU A 195 -1.73 7.32 -28.11
C GLU A 195 -2.18 6.73 -26.76
N ASN A 196 -1.23 6.55 -25.84
CA ASN A 196 -1.50 6.06 -24.48
C ASN A 196 -2.44 7.01 -23.72
N LEU A 197 -2.14 8.31 -23.80
CA LEU A 197 -2.93 9.34 -23.11
C LEU A 197 -4.33 9.47 -23.72
N ASN A 198 -4.44 9.44 -25.05
CA ASN A 198 -5.73 9.48 -25.76
C ASN A 198 -6.61 8.28 -25.41
N LEU A 199 -6.04 7.07 -25.36
CA LEU A 199 -6.80 5.90 -24.93
C LEU A 199 -7.17 5.99 -23.45
N THR A 200 -6.27 6.48 -22.60
CA THR A 200 -6.57 6.72 -21.17
C THR A 200 -7.79 7.62 -21.00
N TYR A 201 -7.83 8.78 -21.66
CA TYR A 201 -8.98 9.70 -21.55
C TYR A 201 -10.28 9.05 -22.02
N LYS A 202 -10.25 8.31 -23.14
CA LYS A 202 -11.42 7.57 -23.63
C LYS A 202 -11.91 6.54 -22.62
N VAL A 203 -11.00 5.78 -22.00
CA VAL A 203 -11.33 4.76 -21.00
C VAL A 203 -11.89 5.39 -19.73
N VAL A 204 -11.26 6.46 -19.24
CA VAL A 204 -11.75 7.21 -18.08
C VAL A 204 -13.15 7.74 -18.36
N ASP A 205 -13.36 8.49 -19.44
CA ASP A 205 -14.69 9.01 -19.80
C ASP A 205 -15.73 7.90 -19.94
N TYR A 206 -15.38 6.77 -20.55
CA TYR A 206 -16.28 5.62 -20.68
C TYR A 206 -16.70 5.06 -19.30
N VAL A 207 -15.73 4.82 -18.42
CA VAL A 207 -15.98 4.29 -17.07
C VAL A 207 -16.82 5.26 -16.24
N LEU A 208 -16.51 6.56 -16.31
CA LEU A 208 -17.28 7.60 -15.63
C LEU A 208 -18.73 7.65 -16.11
N ASN A 209 -18.94 7.61 -17.43
CA ASN A 209 -20.28 7.66 -18.02
C ASN A 209 -21.11 6.41 -17.69
N LYS A 210 -20.51 5.22 -17.75
CA LYS A 210 -21.23 3.97 -17.50
C LYS A 210 -21.52 3.75 -16.02
N TYR A 211 -20.52 3.93 -15.16
CA TYR A 211 -20.59 3.48 -13.77
C TYR A 211 -20.83 4.62 -12.76
N GLY A 212 -20.52 5.86 -13.11
CA GLY A 212 -20.49 6.99 -12.17
C GLY A 212 -21.83 7.35 -11.51
N ASN A 213 -22.96 6.92 -12.08
CA ASN A 213 -24.30 7.14 -11.52
C ASN A 213 -24.98 5.86 -11.03
N MET A 214 -24.26 4.73 -10.99
CA MET A 214 -24.80 3.49 -10.44
C MET A 214 -24.75 3.55 -8.91
N SER A 215 -25.90 3.37 -8.25
CA SER A 215 -26.00 3.49 -6.77
C SER A 215 -25.17 2.47 -5.98
N THR A 216 -24.72 1.39 -6.64
CA THR A 216 -23.84 0.38 -6.03
C THR A 216 -22.36 0.81 -6.06
N VAL A 217 -21.99 1.69 -7.00
CA VAL A 217 -20.65 2.25 -7.11
C VAL A 217 -20.49 3.36 -6.08
N HIS A 218 -19.62 3.11 -5.10
CA HIS A 218 -19.22 4.12 -4.14
C HIS A 218 -18.23 5.09 -4.79
N SER A 219 -17.13 4.59 -5.34
CA SER A 219 -16.06 5.43 -5.88
C SER A 219 -15.45 4.87 -7.15
N ILE A 220 -14.80 5.74 -7.91
CA ILE A 220 -13.97 5.35 -9.07
C ILE A 220 -12.59 5.98 -8.89
N GLN A 221 -11.56 5.13 -8.87
CA GLN A 221 -10.16 5.52 -8.90
C GLN A 221 -9.67 5.53 -10.34
N VAL A 222 -9.25 6.70 -10.81
CA VAL A 222 -8.91 6.93 -12.24
C VAL A 222 -7.52 6.41 -12.63
N VAL A 223 -6.66 6.15 -11.66
CA VAL A 223 -5.36 5.48 -11.84
C VAL A 223 -4.88 4.91 -10.51
N ASN A 224 -4.40 3.67 -10.55
CA ASN A 224 -3.68 3.04 -9.45
C ASN A 224 -2.19 3.41 -9.47
N GLU A 225 -1.61 3.78 -8.33
CA GLU A 225 -0.16 3.81 -8.13
C GLU A 225 0.69 4.47 -9.23
N PRO A 226 0.37 5.66 -9.78
CA PRO A 226 1.25 6.27 -10.77
C PRO A 226 2.59 6.61 -10.13
N MET A 227 3.69 6.19 -10.76
CA MET A 227 5.03 6.32 -10.18
C MET A 227 5.56 7.76 -10.29
N GLY A 228 5.20 8.60 -9.32
CA GLY A 228 5.40 10.05 -9.39
C GLY A 228 6.85 10.53 -9.55
N TRP A 229 7.86 9.74 -9.16
CA TRP A 229 9.28 10.07 -9.37
C TRP A 229 9.85 9.62 -10.72
N VAL A 230 9.15 8.75 -11.46
CA VAL A 230 9.51 8.35 -12.83
C VAL A 230 8.74 9.16 -13.86
N LEU A 231 7.48 9.43 -13.58
CA LEU A 231 6.58 10.13 -14.50
C LEU A 231 6.82 11.64 -14.55
N ASN A 232 6.38 12.28 -15.65
CA ASN A 232 6.35 13.74 -15.73
C ASN A 232 5.29 14.30 -14.78
N LYS A 233 5.73 14.93 -13.69
CA LYS A 233 4.86 15.50 -12.64
C LYS A 233 3.80 16.45 -13.16
N THR A 234 4.15 17.34 -14.11
CA THR A 234 3.20 18.31 -14.67
C THR A 234 2.07 17.59 -15.39
N LYS A 235 2.39 16.65 -16.27
CA LYS A 235 1.40 15.86 -17.01
C LYS A 235 0.53 15.00 -16.10
N LEU A 236 1.10 14.43 -15.03
CA LEU A 236 0.34 13.66 -14.05
C LEU A 236 -0.71 14.54 -13.37
N PHE A 237 -0.32 15.75 -12.96
CA PHE A 237 -1.24 16.68 -12.34
C PHE A 237 -2.24 17.29 -13.33
N ASP A 238 -1.88 17.43 -14.61
CA ASP A 238 -2.83 17.77 -15.69
C ASP A 238 -3.91 16.67 -15.82
N PHE A 239 -3.50 15.40 -15.82
CA PHE A 239 -4.43 14.27 -15.85
C PHE A 239 -5.38 14.27 -14.64
N TYR A 240 -4.87 14.54 -13.43
CA TYR A 240 -5.73 14.66 -12.23
C TYR A 240 -6.70 15.84 -12.31
N ARG A 241 -6.27 16.99 -12.82
CA ARG A 241 -7.18 18.12 -13.06
C ARG A 241 -8.26 17.78 -14.08
N TYR A 242 -7.92 17.06 -15.15
CA TYR A 242 -8.89 16.57 -16.11
C TYR A 242 -9.91 15.63 -15.46
N ALA A 243 -9.47 14.70 -14.61
CA ALA A 243 -10.36 13.78 -13.90
C ALA A 243 -11.34 14.54 -12.98
N ILE A 244 -10.83 15.51 -12.20
CA ILE A 244 -11.66 16.38 -11.35
C ILE A 244 -12.70 17.12 -12.19
N ALA A 245 -12.28 17.82 -13.24
CA ALA A 245 -13.19 18.57 -14.11
C ALA A 245 -14.25 17.67 -14.75
N SER A 246 -13.86 16.45 -15.18
CA SER A 246 -14.78 15.47 -15.78
C SER A 246 -15.84 14.99 -14.80
N PHE A 247 -15.50 14.81 -13.52
CA PHE A 247 -16.46 14.44 -12.48
C PHE A 247 -17.43 15.58 -12.17
N GLU A 248 -16.92 16.80 -12.07
CA GLU A 248 -17.71 18.00 -11.80
C GLU A 248 -18.70 18.27 -12.93
N GLU A 249 -18.25 18.22 -14.19
CA GLU A 249 -19.08 18.44 -15.38
C GLU A 249 -20.21 17.41 -15.50
N LYS A 250 -19.91 16.14 -15.20
CA LYS A 250 -20.87 15.03 -15.36
C LYS A 250 -21.85 14.89 -14.18
N HIS A 251 -21.66 15.64 -13.09
CA HIS A 251 -22.49 15.61 -11.89
C HIS A 251 -22.73 14.18 -11.34
N LEU A 252 -21.64 13.40 -11.25
CA LEU A 252 -21.71 11.97 -10.89
C LEU A 252 -22.03 11.75 -9.40
N GLN A 253 -22.77 10.67 -9.09
CA GLN A 253 -23.06 10.25 -7.70
C GLN A 253 -21.90 9.51 -7.03
N ALA A 254 -21.09 8.83 -7.84
CA ALA A 254 -19.87 8.18 -7.39
C ALA A 254 -18.82 9.22 -6.96
N LYS A 255 -17.90 8.77 -6.13
CA LYS A 255 -16.84 9.58 -5.52
C LYS A 255 -15.56 9.45 -6.37
N LEU A 256 -14.89 10.56 -6.65
CA LEU A 256 -13.58 10.53 -7.32
C LEU A 256 -12.50 10.12 -6.33
N VAL A 257 -11.65 9.16 -6.72
CA VAL A 257 -10.47 8.75 -5.95
C VAL A 257 -9.21 9.00 -6.78
N LEU A 258 -8.21 9.64 -6.18
CA LEU A 258 -6.88 9.83 -6.74
C LEU A 258 -5.86 9.12 -5.86
N HIS A 259 -4.96 8.31 -6.46
CA HIS A 259 -3.82 7.77 -5.73
C HIS A 259 -2.77 8.86 -5.47
N ASP A 260 -2.08 8.81 -4.33
CA ASP A 260 -1.09 9.80 -3.88
C ASP A 260 0.23 9.87 -4.69
N ALA A 261 0.32 9.08 -5.75
CA ALA A 261 1.47 8.93 -6.65
C ALA A 261 2.81 8.66 -5.94
N PHE A 262 2.78 8.07 -4.74
CA PHE A 262 3.91 7.87 -3.85
C PHE A 262 4.62 9.17 -3.41
N TYR A 263 3.96 10.32 -3.55
CA TYR A 263 4.42 11.55 -2.93
C TYR A 263 4.12 11.54 -1.44
N SER A 264 4.81 12.40 -0.68
CA SER A 264 4.46 12.57 0.73
C SER A 264 3.02 13.06 0.87
N MET A 265 2.31 12.56 1.88
CA MET A 265 0.93 12.95 2.20
C MET A 265 0.72 14.47 2.22
N GLU A 266 1.65 15.22 2.80
CA GLU A 266 1.59 16.69 2.92
C GLU A 266 1.83 17.43 1.59
N SER A 267 2.33 16.75 0.54
CA SER A 267 2.46 17.35 -0.80
C SER A 267 1.11 17.67 -1.43
N TRP A 268 0.03 17.06 -0.94
CA TRP A 268 -1.32 17.18 -1.48
C TRP A 268 -2.10 18.38 -0.93
N THR A 269 -1.68 19.00 0.18
CA THR A 269 -2.42 20.05 0.90
C THR A 269 -2.85 21.24 0.04
N ASN A 270 -2.08 21.55 -1.01
CA ASN A 270 -2.35 22.68 -1.89
C ASN A 270 -2.93 22.28 -3.26
N PHE A 271 -3.04 20.98 -3.54
CA PHE A 271 -3.72 20.52 -4.75
C PHE A 271 -5.22 20.79 -4.58
N LYS A 272 -5.87 21.30 -5.64
CA LYS A 272 -7.26 21.76 -5.56
C LYS A 272 -8.18 20.75 -6.24
N GLY A 273 -9.41 20.65 -5.74
CA GLY A 273 -10.44 19.77 -6.26
C GLY A 273 -11.08 18.93 -5.17
N ASP A 274 -12.23 18.38 -5.53
CA ASP A 274 -13.10 17.59 -4.67
C ASP A 274 -12.87 16.09 -4.98
N PHE A 275 -12.05 15.42 -4.17
CA PHE A 275 -11.68 14.00 -4.33
C PHE A 275 -11.27 13.36 -3.00
N ILE A 276 -11.30 12.03 -2.97
CA ILE A 276 -10.70 11.20 -1.92
C ILE A 276 -9.26 10.88 -2.32
N LEU A 277 -8.31 11.10 -1.42
CA LEU A 277 -6.91 10.73 -1.62
C LEU A 277 -6.66 9.31 -1.10
N ASP A 278 -6.21 8.44 -1.99
CA ASP A 278 -5.89 7.05 -1.68
C ASP A 278 -4.40 6.88 -1.40
N HIS A 279 -4.11 6.19 -0.28
CA HIS A 279 -2.78 5.87 0.20
C HIS A 279 -2.58 4.37 0.28
N HIS A 280 -1.46 3.89 -0.22
CA HIS A 280 -1.07 2.49 -0.09
C HIS A 280 0.06 2.38 0.93
N LEU A 281 -0.21 1.72 2.05
CA LEU A 281 0.69 1.69 3.20
C LEU A 281 1.12 0.24 3.48
N TYR A 282 2.35 -0.05 3.09
CA TYR A 282 2.99 -1.35 3.26
C TYR A 282 4.27 -1.22 4.08
N GLU A 283 4.67 -2.31 4.74
CA GLU A 283 5.83 -2.36 5.65
C GLU A 283 6.89 -3.38 5.18
N CYS A 284 6.99 -3.70 3.89
CA CYS A 284 7.87 -4.77 3.40
C CYS A 284 8.63 -4.48 2.08
N PHE A 285 8.44 -3.32 1.43
CA PHE A 285 8.97 -3.09 0.07
C PHE A 285 10.28 -2.32 0.00
N THR A 286 10.89 -2.01 1.14
CA THR A 286 12.17 -1.31 1.22
C THR A 286 13.12 -2.01 2.18
N ASP A 287 14.43 -1.83 1.96
CA ASP A 287 15.47 -2.44 2.80
C ASP A 287 15.34 -2.03 4.27
N TRP A 288 14.98 -0.77 4.55
CA TRP A 288 14.82 -0.30 5.92
C TRP A 288 13.57 -0.87 6.60
N GLN A 289 12.47 -1.05 5.86
CA GLN A 289 11.26 -1.68 6.40
C GLN A 289 11.50 -3.14 6.78
N ILE A 290 12.17 -3.90 5.91
CA ILE A 290 12.50 -5.31 6.17
C ILE A 290 13.40 -5.50 7.40
N LYS A 291 14.16 -4.46 7.77
CA LYS A 291 15.05 -4.46 8.93
C LYS A 291 14.40 -3.95 10.22
N TYR A 292 13.14 -3.53 10.17
CA TYR A 292 12.44 -3.11 11.37
C TYR A 292 12.20 -4.27 12.32
N THR A 293 12.32 -3.96 13.61
CA THR A 293 11.75 -4.77 14.66
C THR A 293 10.23 -4.65 14.64
N PHE A 294 9.54 -5.63 15.21
CA PHE A 294 8.09 -5.62 15.29
C PHE A 294 7.53 -4.32 15.93
N THR A 295 8.14 -3.83 17.01
CA THR A 295 7.74 -2.56 17.65
C THR A 295 7.93 -1.36 16.72
N GLU A 296 9.00 -1.33 15.91
CA GLU A 296 9.22 -0.24 14.95
C GLU A 296 8.17 -0.22 13.85
N HIS A 297 7.69 -1.38 13.39
CA HIS A 297 6.54 -1.46 12.49
C HIS A 297 5.28 -0.84 13.11
N LEU A 298 4.95 -1.20 14.36
CA LEU A 298 3.78 -0.63 15.04
C LEU A 298 3.88 0.90 15.19
N GLU A 299 5.05 1.41 15.56
CA GLU A 299 5.27 2.86 15.69
C GLU A 299 5.27 3.57 14.33
N ASN A 300 5.73 2.92 13.26
CA ASN A 300 5.65 3.46 11.91
C ASN A 300 4.19 3.57 11.43
N VAL A 301 3.36 2.56 11.67
CA VAL A 301 1.91 2.59 11.37
C VAL A 301 1.23 3.77 12.05
N LYS A 302 1.46 3.95 13.37
CA LYS A 302 0.91 5.10 14.12
C LYS A 302 1.35 6.44 13.53
N ARG A 303 2.62 6.55 13.14
CA ARG A 303 3.19 7.76 12.56
C ARG A 303 2.57 8.07 11.19
N GLN A 304 2.44 7.07 10.32
CA GLN A 304 1.82 7.23 9.00
C GLN A 304 0.34 7.60 9.13
N ALA A 305 -0.41 6.90 9.99
CA ALA A 305 -1.82 7.16 10.18
C ALA A 305 -2.10 8.60 10.64
N LYS A 306 -1.30 9.14 11.56
CA LYS A 306 -1.43 10.54 12.00
C LYS A 306 -1.25 11.55 10.86
N ARG A 307 -0.47 11.22 9.82
CA ARG A 307 -0.20 12.09 8.67
C ARG A 307 -1.35 12.12 7.66
N LEU A 308 -2.24 11.13 7.67
CA LEU A 308 -3.45 11.12 6.84
C LEU A 308 -4.29 12.39 7.06
N ARG A 309 -4.35 12.91 8.28
CA ARG A 309 -5.05 14.17 8.60
C ARG A 309 -4.40 15.43 8.04
N ASN A 310 -3.15 15.35 7.60
CA ASN A 310 -2.38 16.51 7.16
C ASN A 310 -2.39 16.68 5.63
N THR A 311 -3.10 15.81 4.90
CA THR A 311 -3.17 15.85 3.44
C THR A 311 -4.00 17.02 2.92
N GLY A 312 -4.87 17.61 3.74
CA GLY A 312 -5.84 18.62 3.33
C GLY A 312 -7.01 18.06 2.52
N HIS A 313 -7.10 16.73 2.37
CA HIS A 313 -8.16 16.02 1.67
C HIS A 313 -8.67 14.85 2.52
N PRO A 314 -9.91 14.38 2.30
CA PRO A 314 -10.36 13.11 2.85
C PRO A 314 -9.46 11.98 2.36
N SER A 315 -8.82 11.27 3.28
CA SER A 315 -7.82 10.25 2.97
C SER A 315 -8.29 8.87 3.38
N ILE A 316 -8.09 7.88 2.51
CA ILE A 316 -8.34 6.45 2.77
C ILE A 316 -7.06 5.65 2.59
N VAL A 317 -6.91 4.55 3.32
CA VAL A 317 -5.86 3.56 3.03
C VAL A 317 -6.47 2.48 2.14
N GLY A 318 -6.37 2.63 0.81
CA GLY A 318 -6.96 1.72 -0.17
C GLY A 318 -6.21 0.41 -0.36
N GLU A 319 -4.96 0.34 0.12
CA GLU A 319 -4.20 -0.90 0.18
C GLU A 319 -3.27 -0.96 1.40
N MET A 320 -3.28 -2.12 2.05
CA MET A 320 -2.44 -2.53 3.18
C MET A 320 -2.52 -4.06 3.34
N SER A 321 -1.61 -4.67 4.10
CA SER A 321 -1.64 -6.12 4.34
C SER A 321 -1.10 -6.51 5.72
N GLY A 322 -1.10 -7.81 6.03
CA GLY A 322 -0.47 -8.35 7.24
C GLY A 322 1.02 -8.62 7.10
N ALA A 323 1.65 -8.23 5.98
CA ALA A 323 3.02 -8.59 5.65
C ALA A 323 4.04 -7.73 6.40
N LEU A 324 4.99 -8.40 7.05
CA LEU A 324 6.18 -7.81 7.70
C LEU A 324 7.49 -8.18 6.95
N ASP A 325 7.35 -8.96 5.87
CA ASP A 325 8.42 -9.42 5.02
C ASP A 325 7.91 -9.49 3.56
N ASP A 326 8.84 -9.69 2.63
CA ASP A 326 8.52 -9.85 1.21
C ASP A 326 8.79 -11.28 0.70
N CYS A 327 8.51 -12.28 1.54
CA CYS A 327 8.77 -13.69 1.24
C CYS A 327 7.76 -14.37 0.33
N THR A 328 6.53 -13.83 0.24
CA THR A 328 5.51 -14.41 -0.63
C THR A 328 6.04 -14.55 -2.05
N ARG A 329 5.89 -15.74 -2.61
CA ARG A 329 6.48 -16.11 -3.90
C ARG A 329 6.02 -15.16 -5.00
N PHE A 330 6.98 -14.67 -5.77
CA PHE A 330 6.80 -13.69 -6.87
C PHE A 330 6.28 -12.31 -6.43
N LEU A 331 6.21 -11.99 -5.14
CA LEU A 331 5.70 -10.69 -4.68
C LEU A 331 6.48 -9.50 -5.26
N ASN A 332 7.80 -9.63 -5.42
CA ASN A 332 8.65 -8.63 -6.08
C ASN A 332 8.63 -8.69 -7.61
N GLY A 333 7.88 -9.64 -8.17
CA GLY A 333 7.80 -10.00 -9.58
C GLY A 333 8.52 -11.29 -9.94
N VAL A 334 8.05 -11.97 -10.97
CA VAL A 334 8.65 -13.22 -11.49
C VAL A 334 10.14 -13.03 -11.81
N GLY A 335 10.96 -13.97 -11.35
CA GLY A 335 12.42 -13.94 -11.51
C GLY A 335 13.17 -13.03 -10.55
N ARG A 336 12.50 -12.40 -9.58
CA ARG A 336 13.11 -11.62 -8.50
C ARG A 336 12.98 -12.37 -7.17
N GLY A 337 14.02 -12.26 -6.33
CA GLY A 337 14.04 -12.83 -4.97
C GLY A 337 13.31 -11.96 -3.94
N SER A 338 13.65 -12.15 -2.67
CA SER A 338 13.14 -11.37 -1.53
C SER A 338 14.25 -10.49 -0.93
N ARG A 339 13.86 -9.32 -0.41
CA ARG A 339 14.74 -8.53 0.46
C ARG A 339 14.98 -9.26 1.76
N TRP A 340 13.97 -9.95 2.29
CA TRP A 340 14.05 -10.70 3.54
C TRP A 340 15.21 -11.73 3.55
N GLU A 341 15.48 -12.43 2.46
CA GLU A 341 16.61 -13.38 2.37
C GLU A 341 17.90 -12.74 1.83
N GLY A 342 17.86 -11.45 1.49
CA GLY A 342 18.95 -10.74 0.84
C GLY A 342 19.23 -11.22 -0.59
N THR A 343 18.23 -11.82 -1.25
CA THR A 343 18.30 -12.25 -2.66
C THR A 343 17.80 -11.18 -3.62
N TYR A 344 17.26 -10.07 -3.11
CA TYR A 344 16.82 -8.91 -3.88
C TYR A 344 17.04 -7.60 -3.11
N LEU A 345 17.89 -6.70 -3.62
CA LEU A 345 18.07 -5.31 -3.15
C LEU A 345 18.23 -5.09 -1.63
N SER A 346 18.72 -6.10 -0.90
CA SER A 346 18.97 -6.04 0.54
C SER A 346 20.11 -6.99 0.90
N ASP A 347 20.75 -6.76 2.05
CA ASP A 347 21.73 -7.65 2.66
C ASP A 347 21.17 -8.40 3.89
N HIS A 348 19.86 -8.28 4.17
CA HIS A 348 19.19 -9.00 5.26
C HIS A 348 19.39 -10.53 5.13
N LYS A 349 19.33 -11.23 6.26
CA LYS A 349 19.70 -12.67 6.38
C LYS A 349 18.57 -13.48 7.02
N GLY A 350 17.34 -13.15 6.67
CA GLY A 350 16.15 -13.92 7.05
C GLY A 350 16.03 -15.21 6.24
N CYS A 351 15.00 -15.98 6.54
CA CYS A 351 14.61 -17.19 5.82
C CYS A 351 13.11 -17.10 5.49
N CYS A 352 12.77 -17.42 4.24
CA CYS A 352 11.38 -17.47 3.76
C CYS A 352 10.75 -18.87 3.89
N ASP A 353 11.54 -19.90 4.14
CA ASP A 353 11.04 -21.28 4.26
C ASP A 353 9.95 -21.37 5.33
N GLY A 354 8.80 -21.90 4.92
CA GLY A 354 7.65 -22.14 5.80
C GLY A 354 6.80 -20.91 6.15
N LYS A 355 7.13 -19.70 5.67
CA LYS A 355 6.33 -18.49 5.99
C LYS A 355 4.90 -18.52 5.44
N ASP A 356 4.69 -19.21 4.32
CA ASP A 356 3.36 -19.45 3.76
C ASP A 356 2.88 -20.91 4.01
N ASP A 357 3.48 -21.63 4.98
CA ASP A 357 2.98 -22.95 5.41
C ASP A 357 1.78 -22.80 6.34
N ARG A 358 0.61 -23.17 5.83
CA ARG A 358 -0.67 -23.10 6.54
C ARG A 358 -0.73 -23.97 7.80
N ASN A 359 0.10 -25.01 7.86
CA ASN A 359 0.12 -25.92 9.00
C ASN A 359 1.06 -25.44 10.12
N ASN A 360 1.89 -24.42 9.86
CA ASN A 360 2.95 -24.01 10.78
C ASN A 360 3.15 -22.48 10.81
N ILE A 361 2.08 -21.76 11.16
CA ILE A 361 2.13 -20.29 11.32
C ILE A 361 2.64 -19.96 12.72
N THR A 362 3.86 -19.45 12.81
CA THR A 362 4.58 -19.24 14.09
C THR A 362 4.40 -17.84 14.69
N ASN A 363 3.97 -16.85 13.90
CA ASN A 363 3.87 -15.44 14.29
C ASN A 363 2.42 -14.90 14.27
N LYS A 364 1.44 -15.76 14.60
CA LYS A 364 0.00 -15.42 14.57
C LYS A 364 -0.34 -14.17 15.39
N ASP A 365 0.16 -14.10 16.63
CA ASP A 365 -0.17 -13.01 17.55
C ASP A 365 0.43 -11.67 17.10
N ASP A 366 1.63 -11.70 16.53
CA ASP A 366 2.30 -10.52 15.97
C ASP A 366 1.52 -9.98 14.76
N ILE A 367 1.13 -10.86 13.82
CA ILE A 367 0.32 -10.48 12.66
C ILE A 367 -1.02 -9.89 13.12
N LYS A 368 -1.68 -10.52 14.08
CA LYS A 368 -2.95 -10.03 14.63
C LYS A 368 -2.81 -8.66 15.28
N MET A 369 -1.75 -8.46 16.06
CA MET A 369 -1.48 -7.17 16.70
C MET A 369 -1.11 -6.10 15.67
N PHE A 370 -0.36 -6.45 14.63
CA PHE A 370 0.00 -5.54 13.53
C PHE A 370 -1.25 -5.11 12.73
N LEU A 371 -2.11 -6.05 12.35
CA LEU A 371 -3.38 -5.74 11.67
C LEU A 371 -4.32 -4.92 12.55
N LYS A 372 -4.40 -5.22 13.85
CA LYS A 372 -5.16 -4.41 14.81
C LYS A 372 -4.66 -2.97 14.84
N GLN A 373 -3.35 -2.77 14.91
CA GLN A 373 -2.72 -1.45 14.93
C GLN A 373 -3.03 -0.69 13.64
N GLN A 374 -2.94 -1.33 12.48
CA GLN A 374 -3.29 -0.72 11.20
C GLN A 374 -4.77 -0.36 11.11
N PHE A 375 -5.67 -1.32 11.32
CA PHE A 375 -7.12 -1.10 11.18
C PHE A 375 -7.62 0.02 12.08
N TYR A 376 -7.21 0.03 13.35
CA TYR A 376 -7.72 1.00 14.32
C TYR A 376 -7.15 2.40 14.09
N GLU A 377 -5.88 2.51 13.67
CA GLU A 377 -5.28 3.81 13.37
C GLU A 377 -5.82 4.38 12.05
N TYR A 378 -6.02 3.56 11.02
CA TYR A 378 -6.57 4.04 9.75
C TYR A 378 -8.04 4.42 9.87
N GLU A 379 -8.81 3.72 10.71
CA GLU A 379 -10.16 4.11 11.10
C GLU A 379 -10.19 5.44 11.87
N GLU A 380 -9.30 5.65 12.84
CA GLU A 380 -9.31 6.85 13.69
C GLU A 380 -8.79 8.10 12.96
N ASN A 381 -7.88 7.91 12.01
CA ASN A 381 -7.12 8.99 11.42
C ASN A 381 -7.44 9.27 9.94
N GLY A 382 -8.32 8.48 9.31
CA GLY A 382 -8.76 8.62 7.92
C GLY A 382 -10.18 8.10 7.69
N LEU A 383 -10.53 7.84 6.44
CA LEU A 383 -11.83 7.29 6.02
C LEU A 383 -11.90 5.76 6.16
N GLY A 384 -10.99 5.14 6.92
CA GLY A 384 -10.88 3.69 7.06
C GLY A 384 -9.88 3.06 6.09
N TRP A 385 -10.12 1.81 5.73
CA TRP A 385 -9.14 0.96 5.07
C TRP A 385 -9.77 -0.06 4.12
N ILE A 386 -8.98 -0.49 3.14
CA ILE A 386 -9.33 -1.57 2.20
C ILE A 386 -8.16 -2.55 2.16
N PHE A 387 -8.35 -3.75 2.71
CA PHE A 387 -7.29 -4.77 2.83
C PHE A 387 -6.89 -5.32 1.45
N TRP A 388 -5.59 -5.48 1.21
CA TRP A 388 -5.05 -6.17 0.04
C TRP A 388 -4.55 -7.57 0.44
N CYS A 389 -5.24 -8.66 0.09
CA CYS A 389 -6.49 -8.79 -0.69
C CYS A 389 -7.42 -9.88 -0.12
N TRP A 390 -8.59 -10.11 -0.72
CA TRP A 390 -9.57 -11.09 -0.20
C TRP A 390 -9.04 -12.53 -0.24
N LYS A 391 -8.32 -12.88 -1.30
CA LYS A 391 -7.65 -14.18 -1.42
C LYS A 391 -6.50 -14.21 -2.40
N THR A 392 -5.60 -15.14 -2.12
CA THR A 392 -4.50 -15.55 -3.00
C THR A 392 -4.53 -17.07 -3.13
N GLU A 393 -3.72 -17.69 -3.99
CA GLU A 393 -3.61 -19.15 -4.02
C GLU A 393 -2.80 -19.73 -2.86
N GLN A 394 -1.79 -19.00 -2.38
CA GLN A 394 -0.78 -19.54 -1.46
C GLN A 394 -0.54 -18.67 -0.23
N SER A 395 -0.40 -17.35 -0.42
CA SER A 395 0.01 -16.44 0.64
C SER A 395 -0.93 -16.44 1.84
N ILE A 396 -0.35 -16.31 3.04
CA ILE A 396 -1.11 -16.18 4.28
C ILE A 396 -1.35 -14.71 4.63
N VAL A 397 -0.29 -13.90 4.67
CA VAL A 397 -0.34 -12.51 5.19
C VAL A 397 -1.00 -11.50 4.23
N TRP A 398 -1.20 -11.90 2.99
CA TRP A 398 -1.87 -11.13 1.94
C TRP A 398 -3.30 -11.62 1.63
N ASP A 399 -3.81 -12.58 2.40
CA ASP A 399 -5.09 -13.26 2.17
C ASP A 399 -6.01 -13.09 3.39
N MET A 400 -7.02 -12.22 3.25
CA MET A 400 -7.92 -11.91 4.35
C MET A 400 -8.73 -13.11 4.83
N GLN A 401 -9.12 -14.02 3.93
CA GLN A 401 -9.83 -15.25 4.30
C GLN A 401 -8.94 -16.14 5.16
N ARG A 402 -7.69 -16.38 4.76
CA ARG A 402 -6.75 -17.19 5.55
C ARG A 402 -6.41 -16.56 6.88
N LEU A 403 -6.29 -15.23 6.92
CA LEU A 403 -6.11 -14.50 8.18
C LEU A 403 -7.30 -14.74 9.11
N ALA A 404 -8.53 -14.71 8.60
CA ALA A 404 -9.74 -14.99 9.36
C ALA A 404 -9.79 -16.45 9.84
N ASP A 405 -9.56 -17.41 8.94
CA ASP A 405 -9.60 -18.86 9.23
C ASP A 405 -8.56 -19.30 10.28
N ASN A 406 -7.54 -18.46 10.52
CA ASN A 406 -6.44 -18.73 11.45
C ASN A 406 -6.46 -17.83 12.70
N ASP A 407 -7.55 -17.12 12.95
CA ASP A 407 -7.74 -16.21 14.09
C ASP A 407 -6.75 -15.03 14.15
N MET A 408 -6.19 -14.63 13.00
CA MET A 408 -5.20 -13.55 12.88
C MET A 408 -5.81 -12.18 12.54
N LEU A 409 -7.12 -12.07 12.34
CA LEU A 409 -7.79 -10.78 12.28
C LEU A 409 -8.12 -10.25 13.68
N PRO A 410 -8.11 -8.92 13.89
CA PRO A 410 -8.53 -8.35 15.16
C PRO A 410 -10.01 -8.63 15.43
N VAL A 411 -10.33 -8.86 16.72
CA VAL A 411 -11.69 -9.02 17.22
C VAL A 411 -11.91 -7.97 18.33
N PRO A 412 -12.85 -7.02 18.16
CA PRO A 412 -13.63 -6.76 16.95
C PRO A 412 -12.77 -6.26 15.77
N LEU A 413 -13.30 -6.40 14.55
CA LEU A 413 -12.63 -5.92 13.32
C LEU A 413 -12.59 -4.39 13.26
N LYS A 414 -13.62 -3.74 13.82
CA LYS A 414 -13.80 -2.28 13.91
C LYS A 414 -13.44 -1.83 15.32
N LYS A 415 -12.82 -0.64 15.46
CA LYS A 415 -12.43 -0.11 16.77
C LYS A 415 -13.70 0.08 17.63
N PRO A 416 -13.75 -0.43 18.87
CA PRO A 416 -14.89 -0.19 19.75
C PRO A 416 -15.07 1.31 19.99
N THR A 417 -16.27 1.83 19.76
CA THR A 417 -16.60 3.22 20.11
C THR A 417 -16.53 3.40 21.62
N SER A 418 -16.16 4.59 22.09
CA SER A 418 -15.99 4.90 23.52
C SER A 418 -17.27 4.68 24.36
N ARG A 419 -18.46 4.58 23.74
CA ARG A 419 -19.72 4.21 24.39
C ARG A 419 -19.84 2.72 24.74
N ASN A 420 -19.09 1.85 24.08
CA ASN A 420 -19.11 0.40 24.34
C ASN A 420 -18.00 -0.07 25.29
N LYS A 421 -17.27 0.85 25.93
CA LYS A 421 -16.24 0.52 26.93
C LYS A 421 -16.82 -0.15 28.20
N THR A 422 -18.13 -0.10 28.40
CA THR A 422 -18.80 -0.67 29.60
C THR A 422 -19.30 -2.11 29.45
N GLU A 423 -19.15 -2.76 28.29
CA GLU A 423 -19.68 -4.14 28.10
C GLU A 423 -18.64 -5.19 27.70
N VAL A 424 -17.35 -4.86 27.66
CA VAL A 424 -16.29 -5.86 27.43
C VAL A 424 -15.14 -5.64 28.41
N GLU A 425 -15.40 -5.85 29.70
CA GLU A 425 -14.33 -6.24 30.63
C GLU A 425 -14.06 -7.74 30.41
N LEU A 426 -13.00 -8.05 29.66
CA LEU A 426 -12.42 -9.39 29.66
C LEU A 426 -11.70 -9.62 31.00
N PRO A 427 -12.00 -10.70 31.73
CA PRO A 427 -11.57 -10.86 33.12
C PRO A 427 -10.17 -11.44 33.23
N TRP A 428 -9.10 -10.70 32.88
CA TRP A 428 -7.72 -11.15 33.15
C TRP A 428 -6.68 -10.04 33.45
N ILE A 429 -7.08 -8.86 33.93
CA ILE A 429 -6.12 -7.94 34.55
C ILE A 429 -6.66 -7.49 35.91
N SER A 430 -6.37 -8.30 36.92
CA SER A 430 -6.35 -7.86 38.31
C SER A 430 -5.14 -8.49 38.99
N VAL A 431 -4.48 -7.72 39.86
CA VAL A 431 -3.22 -8.01 40.58
C VAL A 431 -2.00 -7.70 39.69
N ILE A 432 -1.25 -6.61 39.87
CA ILE A 432 -0.56 -6.17 41.09
C ILE A 432 -0.55 -4.63 41.15
N THR A 433 -1.28 -4.05 42.09
CA THR A 433 -0.90 -2.78 42.73
C THR A 433 -1.42 -2.81 44.17
N GLU A 434 -0.64 -3.33 45.10
CA GLU A 434 -0.83 -3.03 46.51
C GLU A 434 0.47 -2.50 47.10
N ASN A 435 0.41 -1.23 47.48
CA ASN A 435 1.30 -0.61 48.44
C ASN A 435 1.20 -1.35 49.76
N VAL A 436 2.32 -1.79 50.33
CA VAL A 436 2.40 -2.16 51.74
C VAL A 436 3.62 -1.47 52.34
N GLU A 437 3.36 -0.45 53.16
CA GLU A 437 4.24 0.01 54.23
C GLU A 437 3.58 -0.36 55.56
N PHE A 438 4.23 -1.18 56.41
CA PHE A 438 4.74 -0.79 57.73
C PHE A 438 5.36 -1.98 58.52
N GLU A 439 6.56 -1.71 59.02
CA GLU A 439 7.18 -2.08 60.31
C GLU A 439 7.37 -3.53 60.82
N SER A 440 8.68 -3.85 60.94
CA SER A 440 9.42 -4.17 62.18
C SER A 440 9.47 -5.60 62.75
N GLU A 441 10.71 -5.96 63.12
CA GLU A 441 11.15 -7.01 64.07
C GLU A 441 11.26 -8.48 63.57
N PHE A 442 12.47 -8.93 63.19
CA PHE A 442 13.45 -9.55 64.11
C PHE A 442 14.74 -10.02 63.38
N ARG A 443 15.86 -9.41 63.78
CA ARG A 443 17.23 -9.94 64.00
C ARG A 443 17.71 -11.22 63.27
N ASN A 444 18.81 -11.08 62.53
CA ASN A 444 20.20 -11.42 62.93
C ASN A 444 21.04 -12.10 61.83
N ASN A 445 22.29 -11.63 61.77
CA ASN A 445 23.49 -12.24 61.19
C ASN A 445 23.61 -12.21 59.66
N PHE A 446 24.40 -11.29 59.12
CA PHE A 446 25.79 -11.60 58.74
C PHE A 446 26.59 -10.32 58.46
N THR A 447 27.88 -10.41 58.76
CA THR A 447 28.84 -9.35 59.05
C THR A 447 29.37 -8.65 57.81
N VAL A 448 29.44 -7.31 57.84
CA VAL A 448 30.23 -6.50 56.90
C VAL A 448 31.67 -6.45 57.42
N MET A 449 32.63 -6.91 56.61
CA MET A 449 34.04 -6.57 56.78
C MET A 449 34.46 -5.61 55.67
N GLU A 450 34.60 -4.34 56.03
CA GLU A 450 35.53 -3.42 55.37
C GLU A 450 36.96 -3.76 55.79
N VAL A 451 37.88 -3.88 54.83
CA VAL A 451 39.32 -3.77 55.09
C VAL A 451 39.93 -2.78 54.10
N LYS A 452 40.55 -1.74 54.67
CA LYS A 452 41.38 -0.74 54.00
C LYS A 452 42.80 -1.28 53.73
N SER A 453 43.29 -0.95 52.53
CA SER A 453 44.67 -0.65 52.09
C SER A 453 45.85 -1.58 52.44
N SER A 454 46.66 -1.92 51.42
CA SER A 454 48.07 -1.48 51.34
C SER A 454 48.69 -1.80 49.96
N ALA A 455 49.75 -1.06 49.65
CA ALA A 455 50.38 -0.84 48.34
C ALA A 455 51.15 -2.02 47.72
N SER A 456 51.32 -2.06 46.40
CA SER A 456 52.59 -1.66 45.75
C SER A 456 52.68 -1.97 44.23
N ARG A 457 53.24 -0.98 43.52
CA ARG A 457 54.15 -1.01 42.35
C ARG A 457 53.64 -1.37 40.92
N LEU A 458 53.71 -0.31 40.11
CA LEU A 458 54.24 -0.18 38.72
C LEU A 458 53.64 -1.10 37.63
N SER A 459 53.15 -0.59 36.49
CA SER A 459 53.86 0.34 35.61
C SER A 459 52.94 1.06 34.62
N ARG A 460 53.08 2.40 34.60
CA ARG A 460 53.27 3.29 33.45
C ARG A 460 52.78 2.79 32.06
N LYS A 461 51.62 3.30 31.62
CA LYS A 461 51.51 4.31 30.54
C LYS A 461 50.03 4.67 30.29
N LEU A 462 49.61 5.76 30.94
CA LEU A 462 48.54 6.68 30.52
C LEU A 462 48.70 6.96 28.99
N LEU A 463 47.66 6.95 28.14
CA LEU A 463 46.41 7.72 28.19
C LEU A 463 46.65 9.21 28.48
N LEU A 464 47.14 9.93 27.47
CA LEU A 464 46.63 11.22 27.02
C LEU A 464 47.69 11.76 26.05
N TRP A 465 47.30 12.06 24.82
CA TRP A 465 47.55 13.35 24.19
C TRP A 465 46.62 13.42 22.98
N PHE A 466 45.42 13.93 23.26
CA PHE A 466 44.57 14.55 22.26
C PHE A 466 45.38 15.66 21.57
N ALA A 467 45.23 15.75 20.25
CA ALA A 467 45.51 16.90 19.41
C ALA A 467 46.95 17.46 19.46
N ILE A 468 47.79 17.00 18.53
CA ILE A 468 48.65 17.84 17.66
C ILE A 468 49.18 16.92 16.55
N LEU A 469 49.12 17.40 15.30
CA LEU A 469 49.58 16.82 14.03
C LEU A 469 48.57 15.97 13.23
N GLN A 470 47.63 16.69 12.62
CA GLN A 470 47.35 16.46 11.20
C GLN A 470 48.66 16.55 10.39
N ARG A 471 48.71 15.74 9.31
CA ARG A 471 49.72 15.67 8.24
C ARG A 471 51.02 14.95 8.61
N ILE A 472 51.19 13.72 8.12
CA ILE A 472 52.07 13.39 6.98
C ILE A 472 52.01 11.88 6.72
N TRP A 473 51.55 11.52 5.50
CA TRP A 473 51.77 10.29 4.72
C TRP A 473 51.12 8.99 5.22
N ARG A 474 50.33 8.24 4.44
CA ARG A 474 50.10 8.19 2.97
C ARG A 474 48.66 7.78 2.69
#